data_AF-A0A0E0KXC9-F1
#
_entry.id   AF-A0A0E0KXC9-F1
#
_cell.length_a   1.000
_cell.length_b   1.000
_cell.length_c   1.000
_cell.angle_alpha   90.00
_cell.angle_beta   90.00
_cell.angle_gamma   90.00
#
_symmetry.space_group_name_H-M   'P 1'
#
loop_
_entity.id
_entity.type
_entity.pdbx_description
1 polymer ?
#
loop_
_entity_poly.entity_id
_entity_poly.type
_entity_poly.pdbx_seq_one_letter_code
_entity_poly.pdbx_strand_id
1 'polypeptide(L)'
;MAARAEGKRKKKMYVPLSVKPSDLAAAPNGARLYSILLSTPLKPAEETMLEPFPAEITQSDPQLVYYRDSAVLLSPYHVWNRLPTSKCQAIGWSPSQEWTPPVGLVEISHWGNVQITEQYKLKHGGAQHKGVFSRLEYQSRPSISGVSSFKNLLARFPPRVHSVYYRDEIGNISSSHLRSDSHKSELEIEPRYPLFGGWHCTFTIGYGLPLQDFLFESDDGRRYMNLTFGCPLLNTVVDDLTIKVVLPEGSTSPQAVVPFLTEQYLETSYSYLDVVGRTTVVLKKKNVVGEHNVPFQVYYEFNPIFMLAEPLMLISAVFLFFVACIAYLHIDLSIGK
;
A
#
# COMPACT_ATOMS: atom_id res chain seq x y z
N MET A 1 -16.08 5.77 1.77
CA MET A 1 -16.64 4.94 2.87
C MET A 1 -17.20 5.84 3.95
N ALA A 2 -18.42 5.63 4.43
CA ALA A 2 -18.97 6.41 5.52
C ALA A 2 -18.36 5.94 6.85
N ALA A 3 -17.87 6.85 7.70
CA ALA A 3 -17.32 6.52 9.00
C ALA A 3 -17.77 7.55 10.06
N ARG A 4 -17.98 7.07 11.30
CA ARG A 4 -18.45 7.81 12.47
C ARG A 4 -17.25 8.21 13.33
N ALA A 5 -17.04 9.50 13.57
CA ALA A 5 -16.04 9.96 14.52
C ALA A 5 -16.55 9.84 15.98
N GLU A 6 -15.89 9.05 16.83
CA GLU A 6 -16.09 8.99 18.27
C GLU A 6 -14.93 9.65 19.02
N GLY A 7 -15.24 10.59 19.93
CA GLY A 7 -14.29 11.21 20.87
C GLY A 7 -14.22 12.75 20.81
N LYS A 8 -13.83 13.37 21.94
CA LYS A 8 -13.81 14.84 22.11
C LYS A 8 -12.46 15.45 21.69
N ARG A 9 -12.56 16.56 20.93
CA ARG A 9 -11.54 17.55 20.54
C ARG A 9 -10.24 17.04 19.90
N LYS A 10 -9.46 16.17 20.55
CA LYS A 10 -8.10 15.77 20.11
C LYS A 10 -7.87 14.27 19.88
N LYS A 11 -8.82 13.40 20.23
CA LYS A 11 -8.83 11.98 19.84
C LYS A 11 -10.19 11.67 19.21
N LYS A 12 -10.27 11.65 17.87
CA LYS A 12 -11.44 11.21 17.11
C LYS A 12 -11.10 9.86 16.49
N MET A 13 -11.84 8.82 16.84
CA MET A 13 -11.72 7.46 16.31
C MET A 13 -12.82 7.27 15.27
N TYR A 14 -12.49 6.88 14.04
CA TYR A 14 -13.48 6.77 12.96
C TYR A 14 -13.95 5.31 12.81
N VAL A 15 -15.22 5.04 13.15
CA VAL A 15 -15.86 3.72 13.06
C VAL A 15 -16.64 3.60 11.75
N PRO A 16 -16.36 2.63 10.86
CA PRO A 16 -17.05 2.52 9.57
C PRO A 16 -18.57 2.27 9.75
N LEU A 17 -19.40 2.98 8.98
CA LEU A 17 -20.85 2.79 8.90
C LEU A 17 -21.19 1.79 7.78
N SER A 18 -22.13 0.90 8.04
CA SER A 18 -22.59 -0.10 7.06
C SER A 18 -23.38 0.60 5.94
N VAL A 19 -22.79 0.66 4.75
CA VAL A 19 -23.46 1.14 3.53
C VAL A 19 -24.02 -0.08 2.80
N LYS A 20 -25.33 -0.12 2.59
CA LYS A 20 -25.98 -1.18 1.80
C LYS A 20 -26.41 -0.61 0.44
N PRO A 21 -26.06 -1.27 -0.68
CA PRO A 21 -26.64 -0.92 -1.98
C PRO A 21 -28.16 -1.11 -1.90
N SER A 22 -28.92 -0.16 -2.44
CA SER A 22 -30.38 -0.25 -2.49
C SER A 22 -30.81 -0.67 -3.89
N ASP A 23 -31.44 -1.86 -4.01
CA ASP A 23 -31.99 -2.40 -5.27
C ASP A 23 -33.32 -1.72 -5.64
N LEU A 24 -33.37 -0.40 -5.63
CA LEU A 24 -34.53 0.35 -6.15
C LEU A 24 -34.37 0.50 -7.66
N ALA A 25 -35.11 -0.32 -8.41
CA ALA A 25 -35.02 -0.52 -9.86
C ALA A 25 -35.44 0.70 -10.75
N ALA A 26 -35.40 1.93 -10.24
CA ALA A 26 -35.88 3.10 -10.98
C ALA A 26 -35.09 4.40 -10.71
N ALA A 27 -33.76 4.31 -10.61
CA ALA A 27 -32.93 5.51 -10.69
C ALA A 27 -32.72 5.91 -12.18
N PRO A 28 -32.93 7.18 -12.57
CA PRO A 28 -32.71 7.60 -13.95
C PRO A 28 -31.23 7.41 -14.33
N ASN A 29 -31.01 6.96 -15.58
CA ASN A 29 -29.68 6.84 -16.21
C ASN A 29 -28.67 5.89 -15.53
N GLY A 30 -29.14 4.87 -14.78
CA GLY A 30 -28.25 3.86 -14.19
C GLY A 30 -27.49 4.33 -12.94
N ALA A 31 -27.93 5.43 -12.30
CA ALA A 31 -27.37 5.90 -11.04
C ALA A 31 -27.52 4.84 -9.93
N ARG A 32 -26.44 4.60 -9.16
CA ARG A 32 -26.46 3.69 -8.01
C ARG A 32 -26.84 4.44 -6.74
N LEU A 33 -27.95 4.05 -6.13
CA LEU A 33 -28.41 4.61 -4.86
C LEU A 33 -27.80 3.83 -3.70
N TYR A 34 -27.31 4.56 -2.70
CA TYR A 34 -26.76 3.99 -1.47
C TYR A 34 -27.63 4.43 -0.30
N SER A 35 -28.06 3.49 0.53
CA SER A 35 -28.74 3.78 1.79
C SER A 35 -27.72 3.90 2.92
N ILE A 36 -27.88 4.94 3.73
CA ILE A 36 -27.04 5.20 4.90
C ILE A 36 -27.96 5.28 6.11
N LEU A 37 -27.75 4.41 7.09
CA LEU A 37 -28.43 4.49 8.39
C LEU A 37 -27.66 5.47 9.30
N LEU A 38 -28.28 6.60 9.61
CA LEU A 38 -27.72 7.65 10.47
C LEU A 38 -28.34 7.57 11.87
N SER A 39 -27.52 7.61 12.92
CA SER A 39 -28.00 7.70 14.32
C SER A 39 -28.15 9.15 14.82
N THR A 40 -27.48 10.13 14.19
CA THR A 40 -27.68 11.59 14.39
C THR A 40 -27.24 12.34 13.12
N PRO A 41 -27.88 13.47 12.75
CA PRO A 41 -27.68 14.11 11.44
C PRO A 41 -26.42 14.99 11.42
N LEU A 42 -25.57 14.91 10.37
CA LEU A 42 -24.62 15.96 9.97
C LEU A 42 -23.98 15.76 8.57
N LYS A 43 -23.38 16.88 8.12
CA LYS A 43 -23.00 17.44 6.79
C LYS A 43 -22.38 16.56 5.68
N PRO A 44 -22.54 16.98 4.40
CA PRO A 44 -22.15 16.21 3.21
C PRO A 44 -20.64 16.27 2.91
N ALA A 45 -20.13 15.21 2.29
CA ALA A 45 -18.85 15.13 1.60
C ALA A 45 -19.08 14.53 0.19
N GLU A 46 -18.43 15.09 -0.83
CA GLU A 46 -18.55 14.74 -2.24
C GLU A 46 -17.26 14.07 -2.76
N GLU A 47 -17.39 13.17 -3.74
CA GLU A 47 -16.29 12.67 -4.57
C GLU A 47 -16.33 13.37 -5.93
N THR A 48 -15.17 13.62 -6.55
CA THR A 48 -15.07 14.46 -7.75
C THR A 48 -14.08 13.91 -8.78
N MET A 49 -14.38 14.15 -10.07
CA MET A 49 -13.51 13.82 -11.20
C MET A 49 -12.91 15.10 -11.81
N LEU A 50 -11.59 15.17 -11.90
CA LEU A 50 -10.82 16.28 -12.46
C LEU A 50 -10.12 15.82 -13.75
N GLU A 51 -10.16 16.62 -14.81
CA GLU A 51 -9.49 16.32 -16.09
C GLU A 51 -8.49 17.43 -16.46
N PRO A 52 -7.24 17.11 -16.87
CA PRO A 52 -6.26 18.11 -17.28
C PRO A 52 -6.69 18.81 -18.59
N PHE A 53 -6.54 20.13 -18.64
CA PHE A 53 -6.77 20.91 -19.86
C PHE A 53 -5.82 22.11 -19.96
N PRO A 54 -4.97 22.21 -20.98
CA PRO A 54 -4.88 21.32 -22.14
C PRO A 54 -4.38 19.92 -21.77
N ALA A 55 -4.73 18.92 -22.59
CA ALA A 55 -4.31 17.53 -22.37
C ALA A 55 -2.79 17.34 -22.48
N GLU A 56 -2.12 18.24 -23.20
CA GLU A 56 -0.68 18.28 -23.43
C GLU A 56 -0.14 19.65 -23.03
N ILE A 57 1.01 19.67 -22.34
CA ILE A 57 1.71 20.89 -21.94
C ILE A 57 3.21 20.78 -22.26
N THR A 58 3.84 21.88 -22.66
CA THR A 58 5.30 21.93 -22.74
C THR A 58 5.92 22.05 -21.35
N GLN A 59 7.25 22.00 -21.28
CA GLN A 59 7.98 22.01 -20.01
C GLN A 59 7.72 23.26 -19.15
N SER A 60 7.53 24.42 -19.79
CA SER A 60 7.34 25.72 -19.15
C SER A 60 5.87 26.18 -19.08
N ASP A 61 4.95 25.42 -19.66
CA ASP A 61 3.54 25.75 -19.64
C ASP A 61 2.89 25.44 -18.28
N PRO A 62 1.99 26.31 -17.78
CA PRO A 62 1.25 26.04 -16.56
C PRO A 62 0.24 24.91 -16.77
N GLN A 63 0.10 24.06 -15.76
CA GLN A 63 -0.94 23.03 -15.75
C GLN A 63 -2.27 23.62 -15.29
N LEU A 64 -3.28 23.51 -16.15
CA LEU A 64 -4.66 23.88 -15.88
C LEU A 64 -5.53 22.60 -15.87
N VAL A 65 -6.62 22.62 -15.11
CA VAL A 65 -7.48 21.46 -14.90
C VAL A 65 -8.94 21.89 -15.03
N TYR A 66 -9.72 21.18 -15.84
CA TYR A 66 -11.16 21.33 -15.87
C TYR A 66 -11.79 20.54 -14.73
N TYR A 67 -12.54 21.27 -13.91
CA TYR A 67 -13.46 20.72 -12.92
C TYR A 67 -14.85 20.69 -13.54
N ARG A 68 -15.34 19.49 -13.87
CA ARG A 68 -16.72 19.27 -14.30
C ARG A 68 -17.50 18.71 -13.12
N ASP A 69 -18.42 19.51 -12.62
CA ASP A 69 -19.30 19.12 -11.54
C ASP A 69 -20.73 19.56 -11.87
N SER A 70 -21.68 18.90 -11.23
CA SER A 70 -23.08 19.23 -11.31
C SER A 70 -23.37 20.55 -10.61
N ALA A 71 -23.95 21.51 -11.35
CA ALA A 71 -24.49 22.72 -10.75
C ALA A 71 -25.74 22.44 -9.87
N VAL A 72 -26.27 21.22 -9.91
CA VAL A 72 -27.45 20.77 -9.18
C VAL A 72 -27.05 19.57 -8.33
N LEU A 73 -27.29 19.64 -7.01
CA LEU A 73 -27.05 18.51 -6.12
C LEU A 73 -27.94 17.34 -6.53
N LEU A 74 -27.33 16.22 -6.88
CA LEU A 74 -28.03 15.01 -7.27
C LEU A 74 -28.52 14.30 -6.00
N SER A 75 -29.66 14.75 -5.49
CA SER A 75 -30.32 14.23 -4.29
C SER A 75 -31.72 13.73 -4.64
N PRO A 76 -32.17 12.60 -4.07
CA PRO A 76 -33.57 12.16 -4.20
C PRO A 76 -34.54 13.08 -3.43
N TYR A 77 -34.03 14.07 -2.69
CA TYR A 77 -34.81 15.04 -1.91
C TYR A 77 -34.73 16.44 -2.53
N HIS A 78 -35.84 17.18 -2.49
CA HIS A 78 -35.91 18.58 -2.92
C HIS A 78 -35.06 19.51 -2.02
N VAL A 79 -34.25 20.38 -2.63
CA VAL A 79 -33.34 21.31 -1.93
C VAL A 79 -33.71 22.77 -2.26
N TRP A 80 -33.92 23.61 -1.25
CA TRP A 80 -34.51 24.95 -1.39
C TRP A 80 -33.52 26.14 -1.42
N ASN A 81 -32.32 26.03 -0.82
CA ASN A 81 -31.33 27.13 -0.77
C ASN A 81 -29.90 26.64 -0.98
N ARG A 82 -29.10 27.35 -1.79
CA ARG A 82 -27.68 27.04 -2.07
C ARG A 82 -26.81 28.29 -2.02
N LEU A 83 -25.64 28.15 -1.37
CA LEU A 83 -24.47 29.01 -1.57
C LEU A 83 -23.28 28.10 -1.93
N PRO A 84 -22.82 28.06 -3.18
CA PRO A 84 -21.64 27.27 -3.53
C PRO A 84 -20.38 27.99 -3.03
N THR A 85 -19.66 27.38 -2.10
CA THR A 85 -18.27 27.76 -1.78
C THR A 85 -17.35 26.74 -2.40
N SER A 86 -16.78 27.04 -3.57
CA SER A 86 -15.74 26.23 -4.18
C SER A 86 -14.37 26.67 -3.65
N LYS A 87 -13.70 25.78 -2.92
CA LYS A 87 -12.24 25.86 -2.73
C LYS A 87 -11.63 24.78 -3.63
N CYS A 88 -11.19 25.19 -4.81
CA CYS A 88 -10.51 24.30 -5.74
C CYS A 88 -9.03 24.25 -5.37
N GLN A 89 -8.59 23.15 -4.76
CA GLN A 89 -7.17 22.84 -4.61
C GLN A 89 -6.88 21.67 -5.53
N ALA A 90 -6.28 21.96 -6.69
CA ALA A 90 -6.00 20.97 -7.71
C ALA A 90 -4.69 20.23 -7.37
N ILE A 91 -4.80 18.95 -7.05
CA ILE A 91 -3.68 18.00 -7.06
C ILE A 91 -4.09 16.91 -8.05
N GLY A 92 -3.24 16.72 -9.07
CA GLY A 92 -3.60 16.10 -10.35
C GLY A 92 -4.03 14.64 -10.30
N TRP A 93 -4.86 14.26 -11.27
CA TRP A 93 -5.36 12.91 -11.51
C TRP A 93 -5.50 12.69 -13.03
N SER A 94 -5.18 11.50 -13.53
CA SER A 94 -5.63 11.03 -14.85
C SER A 94 -5.73 9.49 -14.88
N PRO A 95 -6.59 8.93 -15.76
CA PRO A 95 -7.14 7.59 -15.59
C PRO A 95 -6.24 6.50 -16.18
N SER A 96 -6.37 5.33 -15.56
CA SER A 96 -6.05 3.96 -15.98
C SER A 96 -5.52 3.80 -17.42
N GLN A 97 -4.28 3.31 -17.50
CA GLN A 97 -3.84 2.39 -18.55
C GLN A 97 -3.27 1.16 -17.87
N GLU A 98 -3.92 0.04 -18.14
CA GLU A 98 -3.76 -1.31 -17.62
C GLU A 98 -2.31 -1.84 -17.64
N TRP A 99 -1.57 -1.85 -16.52
CA TRP A 99 -0.37 -2.70 -16.34
C TRP A 99 -0.04 -2.96 -14.85
N THR A 100 -0.17 -4.22 -14.40
CA THR A 100 0.18 -4.88 -13.10
C THR A 100 0.10 -4.08 -11.78
N PRO A 101 -0.69 -4.55 -10.79
CA PRO A 101 -0.96 -3.81 -9.56
C PRO A 101 0.27 -3.68 -8.65
N PRO A 102 0.42 -2.57 -7.89
CA PRO A 102 1.36 -2.52 -6.77
C PRO A 102 1.09 -3.68 -5.81
N VAL A 103 2.17 -4.39 -5.47
CA VAL A 103 2.15 -5.53 -4.56
C VAL A 103 2.89 -5.14 -3.28
N GLY A 104 2.14 -5.08 -2.18
CA GLY A 104 2.70 -4.98 -0.83
C GLY A 104 2.85 -6.38 -0.25
N LEU A 105 4.08 -6.80 0.01
CA LEU A 105 4.41 -8.05 0.70
C LEU A 105 4.75 -7.74 2.15
N VAL A 106 4.02 -8.32 3.08
CA VAL A 106 4.30 -8.26 4.52
C VAL A 106 4.73 -9.65 4.96
N GLU A 107 5.99 -9.81 5.31
CA GLU A 107 6.54 -11.04 5.84
C GLU A 107 6.71 -10.93 7.35
N ILE A 108 6.00 -11.79 8.07
CA ILE A 108 6.09 -11.86 9.54
C ILE A 108 7.15 -12.91 9.89
N SER A 109 8.09 -12.55 10.76
CA SER A 109 9.03 -13.50 11.35
C SER A 109 8.94 -13.47 12.87
N HIS A 110 8.59 -14.61 13.46
CA HIS A 110 8.57 -14.78 14.92
C HIS A 110 9.96 -14.66 15.57
N TRP A 111 11.04 -14.67 14.79
CA TRP A 111 12.39 -14.37 15.26
C TRP A 111 12.59 -12.89 15.64
N GLY A 112 11.61 -12.02 15.38
CA GLY A 112 11.53 -10.69 16.01
C GLY A 112 11.30 -9.52 15.06
N ASN A 113 11.02 -9.76 13.78
CA ASN A 113 10.94 -8.70 12.78
C ASN A 113 9.78 -8.91 11.80
N VAL A 114 9.19 -7.81 11.35
CA VAL A 114 8.21 -7.78 10.26
C VAL A 114 8.85 -7.03 9.10
N GLN A 115 8.98 -7.68 7.97
CA GLN A 115 9.55 -7.09 6.76
C GLN A 115 8.43 -6.70 5.81
N ILE A 116 8.40 -5.43 5.41
CA ILE A 116 7.44 -4.94 4.44
C ILE A 116 8.19 -4.57 3.17
N THR A 117 7.73 -5.07 2.03
CA THR A 117 8.27 -4.77 0.71
C THR A 117 7.13 -4.35 -0.21
N GLU A 118 7.16 -3.11 -0.66
CA GLU A 118 6.12 -2.51 -1.49
C GLU A 118 6.69 -2.18 -2.86
N GLN A 119 6.07 -2.72 -3.90
CA GLN A 119 6.42 -2.43 -5.29
C GLN A 119 5.46 -1.40 -5.85
N TYR A 120 6.01 -0.32 -6.37
CA TYR A 120 5.27 0.81 -6.91
C TYR A 120 5.46 0.91 -8.42
N LYS A 121 4.35 1.16 -9.12
CA LYS A 121 4.31 1.61 -10.51
C LYS A 121 3.58 2.95 -10.52
N LEU A 122 4.33 4.02 -10.40
CA LEU A 122 3.80 5.37 -10.28
C LEU A 122 3.73 6.01 -11.67
N LYS A 123 2.56 6.52 -12.06
CA LYS A 123 2.38 7.30 -13.28
C LYS A 123 1.94 8.72 -12.91
N HIS A 124 2.51 9.72 -13.57
CA HIS A 124 2.06 11.09 -13.39
C HIS A 124 0.75 11.31 -14.16
N GLY A 125 -0.35 11.40 -13.42
CA GLY A 125 -1.69 11.64 -13.96
C GLY A 125 -1.96 13.07 -14.43
N GLY A 126 -0.94 13.79 -14.89
CA GLY A 126 -1.06 15.21 -15.27
C GLY A 126 -1.33 15.38 -16.76
N ALA A 127 -1.35 16.62 -17.21
CA ALA A 127 -1.27 16.93 -18.64
C ALA A 127 0.02 16.35 -19.22
N GLN A 128 -0.06 15.65 -20.35
CA GLN A 128 1.05 14.94 -20.94
C GLN A 128 2.16 15.91 -21.37
N HIS A 129 3.42 15.52 -21.15
CA HIS A 129 4.54 16.31 -21.59
C HIS A 129 4.65 16.33 -23.13
N LYS A 130 4.68 17.53 -23.70
CA LYS A 130 4.83 17.77 -25.13
C LYS A 130 6.16 18.43 -25.45
N GLY A 131 6.83 17.93 -26.47
CA GLY A 131 8.11 18.45 -26.95
C GLY A 131 9.30 17.74 -26.32
N VAL A 132 10.44 18.42 -26.30
CA VAL A 132 11.71 17.86 -25.81
C VAL A 132 11.94 18.31 -24.38
N PHE A 133 12.33 17.37 -23.52
CA PHE A 133 12.80 17.69 -22.18
C PHE A 133 14.20 18.33 -22.22
N SER A 134 14.30 19.56 -21.73
CA SER A 134 15.57 20.28 -21.59
C SER A 134 16.01 20.31 -20.13
N ARG A 135 17.08 19.56 -19.82
CA ARG A 135 17.69 19.56 -18.47
C ARG A 135 18.25 20.93 -18.09
N LEU A 136 18.81 21.67 -19.05
CA LEU A 136 19.35 23.02 -18.80
C LEU A 136 18.23 23.98 -18.38
N GLU A 137 17.09 23.93 -19.05
CA GLU A 137 15.94 24.77 -18.70
C GLU A 137 15.37 24.39 -17.34
N TYR A 138 15.27 23.09 -17.07
CA TYR A 138 14.82 22.55 -15.78
C TYR A 138 15.65 23.03 -14.59
N GLN A 139 16.98 23.05 -14.76
CA GLN A 139 17.92 23.42 -13.71
C GLN A 139 18.10 24.94 -13.59
N SER A 140 18.09 25.67 -14.70
CA SER A 140 18.27 27.13 -14.69
C SER A 140 17.01 27.88 -14.27
N ARG A 141 15.81 27.34 -14.54
CA ARG A 141 14.52 27.98 -14.25
C ARG A 141 13.54 27.01 -13.59
N PRO A 142 13.87 26.48 -12.38
CA PRO A 142 13.06 25.45 -11.73
C PRO A 142 11.65 25.92 -11.33
N SER A 143 11.44 27.23 -11.17
CA SER A 143 10.15 27.84 -10.83
C SER A 143 9.20 27.99 -12.02
N ILE A 144 9.68 27.76 -13.24
CA ILE A 144 8.88 27.90 -14.47
C ILE A 144 8.81 26.54 -15.17
N SER A 145 9.97 25.92 -15.41
CA SER A 145 10.13 24.73 -16.26
C SER A 145 9.96 23.40 -15.50
N GLY A 146 9.49 23.43 -14.25
CA GLY A 146 9.43 22.23 -13.39
C GLY A 146 8.40 22.31 -12.29
N VAL A 147 7.34 23.11 -12.50
CA VAL A 147 6.24 23.29 -11.53
C VAL A 147 5.26 22.13 -11.61
N SER A 148 5.00 21.66 -12.83
CA SER A 148 4.09 20.54 -13.13
C SER A 148 4.74 19.17 -12.97
N SER A 149 5.99 19.09 -12.50
CA SER A 149 6.71 17.83 -12.31
C SER A 149 6.82 17.44 -10.85
N PHE A 150 6.85 16.13 -10.57
CA PHE A 150 7.21 15.61 -9.26
C PHE A 150 8.72 15.42 -9.18
N LYS A 151 9.35 16.19 -8.28
CA LYS A 151 10.76 16.05 -7.89
C LYS A 151 10.91 15.08 -6.73
N ASN A 152 10.11 15.31 -5.69
CA ASN A 152 10.23 14.62 -4.42
C ASN A 152 8.88 13.98 -4.09
N LEU A 153 8.90 12.76 -3.57
CA LEU A 153 7.72 12.05 -3.06
C LEU A 153 7.94 11.80 -1.57
N LEU A 154 6.88 11.94 -0.78
CA LEU A 154 6.96 11.76 0.67
C LEU A 154 6.13 10.56 1.09
N ALA A 155 6.79 9.55 1.67
CA ALA A 155 6.16 8.41 2.30
C ALA A 155 6.14 8.58 3.82
N ARG A 156 5.02 8.21 4.45
CA ARG A 156 4.88 8.17 5.92
C ARG A 156 4.76 6.73 6.39
N PHE A 157 5.66 6.37 7.30
CA PHE A 157 5.72 5.06 7.92
C PHE A 157 5.43 5.15 9.43
N PRO A 158 5.13 4.01 10.07
CA PRO A 158 5.10 3.91 11.52
C PRO A 158 6.44 4.34 12.17
N PRO A 159 6.46 4.61 13.49
CA PRO A 159 7.72 4.89 14.18
C PRO A 159 8.63 3.66 14.22
N ARG A 160 9.91 3.87 14.54
CA ARG A 160 10.94 2.81 14.73
C ARG A 160 11.20 1.92 13.51
N VAL A 161 10.93 2.45 12.32
CA VAL A 161 11.32 1.79 11.09
C VAL A 161 12.85 1.69 11.01
N HIS A 162 13.34 0.53 10.58
CA HIS A 162 14.77 0.30 10.35
C HIS A 162 15.01 -0.41 9.02
N SER A 163 16.27 -0.47 8.59
CA SER A 163 16.69 -1.20 7.37
C SER A 163 15.92 -0.78 6.11
N VAL A 164 15.60 0.51 6.00
CA VAL A 164 14.89 1.06 4.83
C VAL A 164 15.79 0.99 3.61
N TYR A 165 15.26 0.47 2.51
CA TYR A 165 15.91 0.50 1.22
C TYR A 165 14.97 1.03 0.14
N TYR A 166 15.54 1.76 -0.81
CA TYR A 166 14.86 2.34 -1.95
C TYR A 166 15.62 1.97 -3.21
N ARG A 167 14.99 1.17 -4.07
CA ARG A 167 15.62 0.60 -5.28
C ARG A 167 14.66 0.60 -6.45
N ASP A 168 15.18 0.62 -7.65
CA ASP A 168 14.43 0.32 -8.86
C ASP A 168 14.87 -1.02 -9.47
N GLU A 169 14.42 -1.30 -10.68
CA GLU A 169 14.77 -2.52 -11.42
C GLU A 169 16.26 -2.57 -11.79
N ILE A 170 16.91 -1.41 -11.93
CA ILE A 170 18.32 -1.30 -12.35
C ILE A 170 19.26 -1.35 -11.13
N GLY A 171 18.79 -0.92 -9.97
CA GLY A 171 19.53 -1.06 -8.72
C GLY A 171 19.16 -0.03 -7.65
N ASN A 172 20.11 0.26 -6.77
CA ASN A 172 19.87 1.18 -5.67
C ASN A 172 19.71 2.64 -6.17
N ILE A 173 18.87 3.40 -5.48
CA ILE A 173 18.74 4.84 -5.66
C ILE A 173 19.15 5.52 -4.35
N SER A 174 20.24 6.29 -4.39
CA SER A 174 20.80 6.95 -3.20
C SER A 174 20.08 8.25 -2.83
N SER A 175 19.30 8.83 -3.73
CA SER A 175 18.55 10.08 -3.53
C SER A 175 17.30 9.85 -2.68
N SER A 176 17.51 9.54 -1.40
CA SER A 176 16.46 9.39 -0.40
C SER A 176 16.93 9.92 0.95
N HIS A 177 15.98 10.45 1.74
CA HIS A 177 16.25 11.03 3.05
C HIS A 177 15.20 10.55 4.06
N LEU A 178 15.62 9.73 5.02
CA LEU A 178 14.77 9.24 6.10
C LEU A 178 14.87 10.16 7.32
N ARG A 179 13.72 10.63 7.82
CA ARG A 179 13.58 11.33 9.09
C ARG A 179 12.74 10.47 10.02
N SER A 180 13.32 10.05 11.15
CA SER A 180 12.59 9.26 12.14
C SER A 180 12.26 10.13 13.34
N ASP A 181 10.96 10.30 13.60
CA ASP A 181 10.43 10.92 14.82
C ASP A 181 9.92 9.82 15.79
N SER A 182 9.62 10.22 17.03
CA SER A 182 9.04 9.32 18.03
C SER A 182 7.65 8.78 17.65
N HIS A 183 6.90 9.54 16.84
CA HIS A 183 5.51 9.22 16.46
C HIS A 183 5.36 8.65 15.05
N LYS A 184 6.32 8.93 14.16
CA LYS A 184 6.26 8.57 12.74
C LYS A 184 7.65 8.58 12.13
N SER A 185 7.83 7.88 11.02
CA SER A 185 9.01 8.04 10.17
C SER A 185 8.57 8.59 8.81
N GLU A 186 9.30 9.56 8.28
CA GLU A 186 9.04 10.17 6.99
C GLU A 186 10.23 9.92 6.06
N LEU A 187 9.95 9.32 4.89
CA LEU A 187 10.94 9.09 3.86
C LEU A 187 10.64 9.99 2.67
N GLU A 188 11.53 10.93 2.44
CA GLU A 188 11.54 11.74 1.23
C GLU A 188 12.38 11.01 0.18
N ILE A 189 11.77 10.64 -0.95
CA ILE A 189 12.44 9.99 -2.07
C ILE A 189 12.45 10.89 -3.28
N GLU A 190 13.57 10.88 -4.01
CA GLU A 190 13.70 11.55 -5.29
C GLU A 190 13.92 10.49 -6.37
N PRO A 191 13.00 10.33 -7.33
CA PRO A 191 13.20 9.43 -8.46
C PRO A 191 14.41 9.84 -9.33
N ARG A 192 14.96 8.90 -10.11
CA ARG A 192 16.14 9.17 -10.98
C ARG A 192 15.95 10.30 -11.99
N TYR A 193 14.71 10.58 -12.36
CA TYR A 193 14.32 11.66 -13.24
C TYR A 193 13.02 12.29 -12.71
N PRO A 194 12.83 13.59 -12.94
CA PRO A 194 11.57 14.24 -12.56
C PRO A 194 10.42 13.64 -13.35
N LEU A 195 9.30 13.39 -12.70
CA LEU A 195 8.12 12.86 -13.38
C LEU A 195 7.33 14.02 -13.95
N PHE A 196 7.25 14.11 -15.27
CA PHE A 196 6.27 14.96 -15.96
C PHE A 196 5.02 14.15 -16.32
N GLY A 197 3.92 14.82 -16.66
CA GLY A 197 2.67 14.14 -17.00
C GLY A 197 2.84 13.12 -18.13
N GLY A 198 2.25 11.94 -17.93
CA GLY A 198 2.39 10.79 -18.81
C GLY A 198 3.64 9.92 -18.55
N TRP A 199 4.65 10.44 -17.86
CA TRP A 199 5.81 9.63 -17.47
C TRP A 199 5.43 8.69 -16.33
N HIS A 200 6.14 7.57 -16.25
CA HIS A 200 5.94 6.56 -15.23
C HIS A 200 7.29 6.15 -14.65
N CYS A 201 7.33 5.76 -13.39
CA CYS A 201 8.48 5.14 -12.77
C CYS A 201 8.07 3.90 -11.97
N THR A 202 8.96 2.92 -11.97
CA THR A 202 8.83 1.73 -11.14
C THR A 202 9.92 1.74 -10.08
N PHE A 203 9.54 1.48 -8.83
CA PHE A 203 10.48 1.39 -7.74
C PHE A 203 9.92 0.51 -6.62
N THR A 204 10.82 0.00 -5.79
CA THR A 204 10.50 -0.80 -4.61
C THR A 204 11.00 -0.08 -3.39
N ILE A 205 10.14 0.02 -2.39
CA ILE A 205 10.49 0.45 -1.05
C ILE A 205 10.38 -0.78 -0.15
N GLY A 206 11.38 -1.05 0.66
CA GLY A 206 11.23 -2.02 1.73
C GLY A 206 11.80 -1.52 3.03
N TYR A 207 11.23 -2.00 4.12
CA TYR A 207 11.54 -1.55 5.47
C TYR A 207 11.18 -2.60 6.50
N GLY A 208 11.96 -2.63 7.59
CA GLY A 208 11.73 -3.51 8.73
C GLY A 208 11.01 -2.78 9.86
N LEU A 209 10.15 -3.53 10.54
CA LEU A 209 9.40 -3.12 11.70
C LEU A 209 9.62 -4.11 12.86
N PRO A 210 9.79 -3.63 14.09
CA PRO A 210 9.94 -4.49 15.26
C PRO A 210 8.63 -5.25 15.53
N LEU A 211 8.71 -6.58 15.65
CA LEU A 211 7.52 -7.44 15.76
C LEU A 211 6.61 -7.08 16.95
N GLN A 212 7.22 -6.72 18.08
CA GLN A 212 6.52 -6.42 19.34
C GLN A 212 5.50 -5.27 19.26
N ASP A 213 5.61 -4.40 18.26
CA ASP A 213 4.73 -3.24 18.10
C ASP A 213 3.49 -3.57 17.24
N PHE A 214 3.54 -4.67 16.47
CA PHE A 214 2.54 -4.99 15.45
C PHE A 214 1.92 -6.38 15.63
N LEU A 215 2.56 -7.28 16.39
CA LEU A 215 2.04 -8.60 16.72
C LEU A 215 1.52 -8.63 18.16
N PHE A 216 0.28 -9.06 18.31
CA PHE A 216 -0.42 -9.12 19.58
C PHE A 216 -1.06 -10.50 19.78
N GLU A 217 -1.44 -10.79 21.02
CA GLU A 217 -2.13 -12.01 21.41
C GLU A 217 -3.57 -11.65 21.81
N SER A 218 -4.53 -12.43 21.30
CA SER A 218 -5.95 -12.33 21.64
C SER A 218 -6.24 -13.16 22.89
N ASP A 219 -7.33 -12.85 23.59
CA ASP A 219 -7.77 -13.59 24.79
C ASP A 219 -8.01 -15.08 24.50
N ASP A 220 -8.33 -15.43 23.25
CA ASP A 220 -8.52 -16.81 22.78
C ASP A 220 -7.20 -17.61 22.63
N GLY A 221 -6.04 -16.99 22.89
CA GLY A 221 -4.70 -17.58 22.64
C GLY A 221 -4.25 -17.53 21.18
N ARG A 222 -5.04 -16.90 20.30
CA ARG A 222 -4.69 -16.67 18.89
C ARG A 222 -3.81 -15.42 18.76
N ARG A 223 -2.87 -15.44 17.83
CA ARG A 223 -2.05 -14.27 17.52
C ARG A 223 -2.70 -13.46 16.42
N TYR A 224 -2.53 -12.15 16.47
CA TYR A 224 -2.97 -11.28 15.38
C TYR A 224 -1.96 -10.17 15.09
N MET A 225 -1.79 -9.90 13.80
CA MET A 225 -1.03 -8.77 13.32
C MET A 225 -1.96 -7.58 13.08
N ASN A 226 -1.54 -6.37 13.46
CA ASN A 226 -2.26 -5.13 13.18
C ASN A 226 -1.41 -4.20 12.32
N LEU A 227 -1.80 -3.97 11.06
CA LEU A 227 -1.09 -3.09 10.13
C LEU A 227 -2.07 -2.15 9.40
N THR A 228 -1.55 -1.12 8.75
CA THR A 228 -2.37 -0.22 7.92
C THR A 228 -2.52 -0.80 6.53
N PHE A 229 -3.75 -0.82 6.00
CA PHE A 229 -4.03 -1.45 4.69
C PHE A 229 -3.54 -0.62 3.51
N GLY A 230 -3.51 0.71 3.62
CA GLY A 230 -3.32 1.57 2.47
C GLY A 230 -1.86 1.91 2.11
N CYS A 231 -1.71 2.86 1.20
CA CYS A 231 -0.41 3.30 0.69
C CYS A 231 0.24 4.34 1.62
N PRO A 232 1.52 4.18 2.01
CA PRO A 232 2.24 5.17 2.80
C PRO A 232 2.61 6.46 2.02
N LEU A 233 2.56 6.46 0.68
CA LEU A 233 2.84 7.65 -0.13
C LEU A 233 1.70 8.68 -0.03
N LEU A 234 2.05 9.91 0.33
CA LEU A 234 1.10 11.01 0.44
C LEU A 234 0.63 11.52 -0.92
N ASN A 235 -0.61 12.01 -0.97
CA ASN A 235 -1.24 12.60 -2.15
C ASN A 235 -1.25 11.65 -3.36
N THR A 236 -1.32 10.34 -3.10
CA THR A 236 -1.44 9.32 -4.14
C THR A 236 -2.81 8.66 -4.09
N VAL A 237 -3.25 8.21 -5.27
CA VAL A 237 -4.41 7.35 -5.43
C VAL A 237 -3.92 6.08 -6.09
N VAL A 238 -4.46 4.95 -5.64
CA VAL A 238 -4.04 3.62 -6.09
C VAL A 238 -5.22 2.95 -6.76
N ASP A 239 -5.08 2.63 -8.04
CA ASP A 239 -6.13 1.99 -8.84
C ASP A 239 -6.40 0.55 -8.37
N ASP A 240 -5.34 -0.25 -8.18
CA ASP A 240 -5.42 -1.63 -7.71
C ASP A 240 -4.37 -1.86 -6.63
N LEU A 241 -4.77 -2.24 -5.42
CA LEU A 241 -3.87 -2.56 -4.32
C LEU A 241 -3.97 -4.05 -3.97
N THR A 242 -2.83 -4.74 -3.98
CA THR A 242 -2.73 -6.13 -3.52
C THR A 242 -1.78 -6.19 -2.33
N ILE A 243 -2.29 -6.65 -1.19
CA ILE A 243 -1.49 -6.91 0.01
C ILE A 243 -1.40 -8.41 0.21
N LYS A 244 -0.17 -8.92 0.36
CA LYS A 244 0.12 -10.30 0.65
C LYS A 244 0.75 -10.37 2.03
N VAL A 245 0.05 -10.98 2.99
CA VAL A 245 0.56 -11.19 4.35
C VAL A 245 1.06 -12.62 4.44
N VAL A 246 2.38 -12.80 4.44
CA VAL A 246 3.06 -14.09 4.59
C VAL A 246 3.19 -14.39 6.08
N LEU A 247 2.52 -15.45 6.51
CA LEU A 247 2.55 -15.92 7.88
C LEU A 247 3.73 -16.89 8.10
N PRO A 248 4.22 -17.02 9.34
CA PRO A 248 5.29 -17.96 9.67
C PRO A 248 4.92 -19.42 9.39
N GLU A 249 5.91 -20.26 9.09
CA GLU A 249 5.70 -21.69 8.83
C GLU A 249 5.04 -22.38 10.04
N GLY A 250 4.04 -23.24 9.79
CA GLY A 250 3.27 -23.90 10.85
C GLY A 250 2.11 -23.06 11.42
N SER A 251 1.80 -21.90 10.82
CA SER A 251 0.60 -21.13 11.15
C SER A 251 -0.67 -21.83 10.63
N THR A 252 -1.69 -21.94 11.47
CA THR A 252 -2.98 -22.58 11.13
C THR A 252 -4.15 -21.59 11.15
N SER A 253 -5.19 -21.88 10.37
CA SER A 253 -6.48 -21.18 10.37
C SER A 253 -6.40 -19.65 10.24
N PRO A 254 -5.77 -19.10 9.18
CA PRO A 254 -5.65 -17.65 9.02
C PRO A 254 -7.01 -16.98 8.74
N GLN A 255 -7.27 -15.85 9.40
CA GLN A 255 -8.49 -15.06 9.22
C GLN A 255 -8.16 -13.55 9.14
N ALA A 256 -8.49 -12.90 8.02
CA ALA A 256 -8.28 -11.47 7.86
C ALA A 256 -9.56 -10.67 8.15
N VAL A 257 -9.46 -9.74 9.10
CA VAL A 257 -10.50 -8.78 9.45
C VAL A 257 -10.13 -7.43 8.84
N VAL A 258 -10.85 -7.06 7.80
CA VAL A 258 -10.68 -5.79 7.09
C VAL A 258 -11.96 -4.97 7.25
N PRO A 259 -11.89 -3.66 7.56
CA PRO A 259 -13.06 -2.83 7.85
C PRO A 259 -13.95 -2.53 6.63
N PHE A 260 -13.63 -3.10 5.47
CA PHE A 260 -14.31 -2.85 4.22
C PHE A 260 -14.28 -4.04 3.27
N LEU A 261 -15.16 -4.00 2.26
CA LEU A 261 -15.23 -5.02 1.22
C LEU A 261 -13.91 -5.10 0.44
N THR A 262 -13.33 -6.30 0.40
CA THR A 262 -12.05 -6.63 -0.23
C THR A 262 -12.09 -8.10 -0.62
N GLU A 263 -11.52 -8.44 -1.77
CA GLU A 263 -11.39 -9.83 -2.19
C GLU A 263 -10.28 -10.49 -1.38
N GLN A 264 -10.56 -11.65 -0.79
CA GLN A 264 -9.62 -12.37 0.07
C GLN A 264 -9.50 -13.81 -0.40
N TYR A 265 -8.26 -14.31 -0.44
CA TYR A 265 -7.99 -15.71 -0.71
C TYR A 265 -6.63 -16.11 -0.13
N LEU A 266 -6.39 -17.42 -0.03
CA LEU A 266 -5.16 -17.98 0.53
C LEU A 266 -4.25 -18.47 -0.61
N GLU A 267 -2.96 -18.18 -0.47
CA GLU A 267 -1.89 -18.69 -1.31
C GLU A 267 -0.84 -19.38 -0.42
N THR A 268 0.00 -20.22 -1.02
CA THR A 268 1.20 -20.76 -0.35
C THR A 268 2.43 -20.13 -0.99
N SER A 269 3.32 -19.56 -0.18
CA SER A 269 4.58 -18.98 -0.62
C SER A 269 5.76 -19.74 -0.02
N TYR A 270 6.87 -19.79 -0.73
CA TYR A 270 8.11 -20.40 -0.26
C TYR A 270 9.19 -19.32 -0.14
N SER A 271 9.87 -19.32 1.00
CA SER A 271 11.01 -18.46 1.31
C SER A 271 12.23 -19.34 1.64
N TYR A 272 13.28 -18.70 2.15
CA TYR A 272 14.48 -19.40 2.61
C TYR A 272 14.17 -20.25 3.85
N LEU A 273 14.75 -21.45 3.89
CA LEU A 273 14.67 -22.41 5.00
C LEU A 273 13.27 -22.96 5.30
N ASP A 274 12.31 -22.81 4.39
CA ASP A 274 10.97 -23.39 4.54
C ASP A 274 10.95 -24.87 4.12
N VAL A 275 10.29 -25.73 4.90
CA VAL A 275 10.17 -27.17 4.59
C VAL A 275 8.83 -27.48 3.92
N VAL A 276 7.74 -26.97 4.48
CA VAL A 276 6.35 -27.21 4.02
C VAL A 276 5.83 -26.02 3.20
N GLY A 277 6.34 -24.83 3.48
CA GLY A 277 5.89 -23.56 2.90
C GLY A 277 5.01 -22.74 3.84
N ARG A 278 4.89 -21.45 3.54
CA ARG A 278 4.21 -20.46 4.38
C ARG A 278 2.84 -20.11 3.83
N THR A 279 1.86 -20.01 4.72
CA THR A 279 0.51 -19.57 4.35
C THR A 279 0.48 -18.07 4.15
N THR A 280 0.03 -17.63 2.98
CA THR A 280 -0.09 -16.22 2.61
C THR A 280 -1.55 -15.83 2.48
N VAL A 281 -1.96 -14.79 3.20
CA VAL A 281 -3.29 -14.18 3.06
C VAL A 281 -3.20 -13.06 2.04
N VAL A 282 -3.93 -13.18 0.93
CA VAL A 282 -3.95 -12.17 -0.13
C VAL A 282 -5.23 -11.36 -0.05
N LEU A 283 -5.06 -10.04 0.00
CA LEU A 283 -6.13 -9.04 0.05
C LEU A 283 -6.04 -8.16 -1.19
N LYS A 284 -7.11 -8.11 -2.00
CA LYS A 284 -7.18 -7.29 -3.21
C LYS A 284 -8.30 -6.27 -3.14
N LYS A 285 -7.95 -5.01 -3.41
CA LYS A 285 -8.90 -3.90 -3.43
C LYS A 285 -8.60 -2.92 -4.56
N LYS A 286 -9.66 -2.47 -5.23
CA LYS A 286 -9.58 -1.40 -6.23
C LYS A 286 -9.91 -0.04 -5.65
N ASN A 287 -9.40 1.02 -6.28
CA ASN A 287 -9.64 2.43 -5.99
C ASN A 287 -9.39 2.77 -4.51
N VAL A 288 -8.14 2.59 -4.08
CA VAL A 288 -7.68 2.93 -2.74
C VAL A 288 -7.24 4.40 -2.70
N VAL A 289 -7.81 5.14 -1.76
CA VAL A 289 -7.49 6.54 -1.47
C VAL A 289 -6.96 6.66 -0.04
N GLY A 290 -6.35 7.80 0.31
CA GLY A 290 -5.74 8.01 1.62
C GLY A 290 -6.67 7.78 2.83
N GLU A 291 -7.98 7.95 2.67
CA GLU A 291 -8.99 7.68 3.68
C GLU A 291 -9.13 6.19 4.02
N HIS A 292 -8.66 5.30 3.13
CA HIS A 292 -8.61 3.86 3.35
C HIS A 292 -7.35 3.43 4.12
N ASN A 293 -6.50 4.37 4.56
CA ASN A 293 -5.36 4.10 5.45
C ASN A 293 -5.86 3.81 6.89
N VAL A 294 -6.63 2.74 7.04
CA VAL A 294 -7.22 2.25 8.28
C VAL A 294 -6.49 0.96 8.68
N PRO A 295 -6.32 0.70 10.00
CA PRO A 295 -5.77 -0.56 10.45
C PRO A 295 -6.64 -1.76 10.03
N PHE A 296 -5.99 -2.85 9.65
CA PHE A 296 -6.58 -4.17 9.41
C PHE A 296 -5.84 -5.22 10.24
N GLN A 297 -6.52 -6.32 10.52
CA GLN A 297 -5.99 -7.37 11.39
C GLN A 297 -5.97 -8.72 10.68
N VAL A 298 -4.93 -9.51 10.93
CA VAL A 298 -4.85 -10.91 10.45
C VAL A 298 -4.60 -11.81 11.65
N TYR A 299 -5.57 -12.66 11.97
CA TYR A 299 -5.52 -13.64 13.04
C TYR A 299 -4.97 -14.97 12.52
N TYR A 300 -4.20 -15.66 13.34
CA TYR A 300 -3.70 -17.00 13.07
C TYR A 300 -3.33 -17.72 14.37
N GLU A 301 -3.30 -19.04 14.30
CA GLU A 301 -2.83 -19.90 15.38
C GLU A 301 -1.39 -20.34 15.09
N PHE A 302 -0.54 -20.35 16.11
CA PHE A 302 0.86 -20.73 15.96
C PHE A 302 1.37 -21.42 17.22
N ASN A 303 1.93 -22.62 17.05
CA ASN A 303 2.61 -23.32 18.13
C ASN A 303 4.12 -22.96 18.13
N PRO A 304 4.66 -22.35 19.22
CA PRO A 304 6.06 -21.96 19.30
C PRO A 304 7.08 -23.06 19.04
N ILE A 305 6.72 -24.33 19.25
CA ILE A 305 7.60 -25.48 18.98
C ILE A 305 8.04 -25.52 17.51
N PHE A 306 7.20 -25.06 16.57
CA PHE A 306 7.55 -25.03 15.15
C PHE A 306 8.72 -24.10 14.82
N MET A 307 9.06 -23.12 15.67
CA MET A 307 10.26 -22.30 15.45
C MET A 307 11.56 -23.12 15.52
N LEU A 308 11.56 -24.27 16.20
CA LEU A 308 12.73 -25.15 16.27
C LEU A 308 12.96 -25.94 14.98
N ALA A 309 12.00 -25.97 14.06
CA ALA A 309 12.13 -26.69 12.80
C ALA A 309 13.27 -26.14 11.93
N GLU A 310 13.37 -24.81 11.78
CA GLU A 310 14.40 -24.19 10.92
C GLU A 310 15.84 -24.48 11.42
N PRO A 311 16.19 -24.31 12.73
CA PRO A 311 17.51 -24.67 13.23
C PRO A 311 17.79 -26.18 13.15
N LEU A 312 16.81 -27.03 13.47
CA LEU A 312 16.98 -28.48 13.41
C LEU A 312 17.21 -28.98 11.98
N MET A 313 16.59 -28.33 10.98
CA MET A 313 16.85 -28.62 9.57
C MET A 313 18.33 -28.37 9.23
N LEU A 314 18.88 -27.21 9.61
CA LEU A 314 20.30 -26.91 9.36
C LEU A 314 21.24 -27.85 10.09
N ILE A 315 20.95 -28.15 11.37
CA ILE A 315 21.73 -29.10 12.18
C ILE A 315 21.72 -30.48 11.53
N SER A 316 20.55 -30.95 11.09
CA SER A 316 20.45 -32.27 10.45
C SER A 316 21.17 -32.33 9.10
N ALA A 317 21.11 -31.28 8.28
CA ALA A 317 21.85 -31.22 7.02
C ALA A 317 23.38 -31.27 7.24
N VAL A 318 23.89 -30.48 8.19
CA VAL A 318 25.33 -30.49 8.54
C VAL A 318 25.74 -31.83 9.16
N PHE A 319 24.91 -32.40 10.03
CA PHE A 319 25.15 -33.71 10.62
C PHE A 319 25.23 -34.81 9.56
N LEU A 320 24.28 -34.85 8.62
CA LEU A 320 24.28 -35.83 7.52
C LEU A 320 25.51 -35.67 6.61
N PHE A 321 25.99 -34.45 6.39
CA PHE A 321 27.24 -34.22 5.67
C PHE A 321 28.44 -34.89 6.36
N PHE A 322 28.58 -34.72 7.68
CA PHE A 322 29.66 -35.39 8.43
C PHE A 322 29.51 -36.91 8.45
N VAL A 323 28.29 -37.43 8.59
CA VAL A 323 28.01 -38.87 8.50
C VAL A 323 28.43 -39.42 7.12
N ALA A 324 28.13 -38.69 6.04
CA ALA A 324 28.54 -39.07 4.69
C ALA A 324 30.07 -39.06 4.52
N CYS A 325 30.78 -38.06 5.08
CA CYS A 325 32.24 -38.05 5.09
C CYS A 325 32.82 -39.25 5.86
N ILE A 326 32.27 -39.57 7.03
CA ILE A 326 32.69 -40.74 7.81
C ILE A 326 32.45 -42.02 7.02
N ALA A 327 31.27 -42.18 6.41
CA ALA A 327 30.95 -43.33 5.58
C ALA A 327 31.93 -43.46 4.40
N TYR A 328 32.20 -42.35 3.69
CA TYR A 328 33.16 -42.32 2.59
C TYR A 328 34.56 -42.78 3.02
N LEU A 329 35.04 -42.35 4.19
CA LEU A 329 36.35 -42.76 4.72
C LEU A 329 36.41 -44.24 5.11
N HIS A 330 35.27 -44.86 5.42
CA HIS A 330 35.19 -46.29 5.78
C HIS A 330 34.88 -47.20 4.58
N ILE A 331 34.59 -46.64 3.40
CA ILE A 331 34.41 -47.42 2.18
C ILE A 331 35.79 -47.68 1.57
N ASP A 332 36.22 -48.94 1.58
CA ASP A 332 37.43 -49.38 0.92
C ASP A 332 37.17 -49.52 -0.59
N LEU A 333 37.72 -48.62 -1.40
CA LEU A 333 37.55 -48.57 -2.87
C LEU A 333 38.68 -49.31 -3.61
N SER A 334 39.45 -50.14 -2.92
CA SER A 334 40.54 -50.93 -3.51
C SER A 334 40.03 -51.99 -4.51
N ILE A 335 40.56 -51.97 -5.73
CA ILE A 335 40.20 -52.91 -6.83
C ILE A 335 41.11 -54.17 -6.85
N GLY A 336 42.16 -54.21 -6.03
CA GLY A 336 43.04 -55.38 -5.91
C GLY A 336 43.80 -55.32 -4.58
N LYS A 337 43.81 -56.44 -3.86
CA LYS A 337 44.37 -56.53 -2.50
C LYS A 337 45.89 -56.69 -2.50
#